data_AF-A0A1R4HX40-F1
#
_entry.id   AF-A0A1R4HX40-F1
#
_cell.length_a   1.000
_cell.length_b   1.000
_cell.length_c   1.000
_cell.angle_alpha   90.00
_cell.angle_beta   90.00
_cell.angle_gamma   90.00
#
_symmetry.space_group_name_H-M   'P 1'
#
loop_
_entity.id
_entity.type
_entity.pdbx_description
1 polymer ?
#
loop_
_entity_poly.entity_id
_entity_poly.type
_entity_poly.pdbx_seq_one_letter_code
_entity_poly.pdbx_strand_id
1 'polypeptide(L)'
;MYRCKANRRHGAGTCTGGVSITAPVAEQFVVDWLFEFFSSDRLDAHNRKVESANVAAVGRVDAELTVAGEELDALHGRAASLTVGSGLHQIVTGMIARVQEGIANLNDERVALTVEHPAPLTHERLVAVWTTLNNESRRTVLRQLIQHIDLAPGRGRPAERLNIVLRSGQ
;
A
#
# COMPACT_ATOMS: atom_id res chain seq x y z
N MET A 1 0.82 25.14 12.77
CA MET A 1 0.04 24.41 13.80
C MET A 1 -0.81 23.37 13.11
N TYR A 2 -0.75 22.11 13.56
CA TYR A 2 -1.65 21.06 13.09
C TYR A 2 -2.92 21.07 13.93
N ARG A 3 -4.07 21.09 13.26
CA ARG A 3 -5.40 21.15 13.90
C ARG A 3 -6.40 20.34 13.12
N CYS A 4 -7.35 19.75 13.84
CA CYS A 4 -8.47 19.05 13.24
C CYS A 4 -9.22 19.92 12.21
N LYS A 5 -9.53 19.37 11.03
CA LYS A 5 -10.24 20.10 9.97
C LYS A 5 -11.63 20.57 10.43
N ALA A 6 -12.36 19.79 11.23
CA ALA A 6 -13.67 20.19 11.71
C ALA A 6 -13.58 21.37 12.70
N ASN A 7 -12.59 21.38 13.61
CA ASN A 7 -12.31 22.55 14.46
C ASN A 7 -11.96 23.80 13.64
N ARG A 8 -11.28 23.65 12.51
CA ARG A 8 -10.99 24.78 11.61
C ARG A 8 -12.24 25.31 10.92
N ARG A 9 -13.21 24.46 10.58
CA ARG A 9 -14.41 24.83 9.80
C ARG A 9 -15.59 25.27 10.66
N HIS A 10 -15.79 24.64 11.81
CA HIS A 10 -17.00 24.80 12.64
C HIS A 10 -16.72 25.44 14.01
N GLY A 11 -15.47 25.77 14.31
CA GLY A 11 -15.06 26.39 15.58
C GLY A 11 -14.51 25.40 16.61
N ALA A 12 -13.94 25.95 17.68
CA ALA A 12 -13.32 25.16 18.74
C ALA A 12 -14.35 24.26 19.44
N GLY A 13 -13.96 23.03 19.78
CA GLY A 13 -14.82 22.04 20.46
C GLY A 13 -15.59 21.09 19.54
N THR A 14 -15.50 21.27 18.22
CA THR A 14 -16.15 20.39 17.23
C THR A 14 -15.53 18.98 17.19
N CYS A 15 -14.20 18.89 17.27
CA CYS A 15 -13.50 17.61 17.42
C CYS A 15 -13.29 17.32 18.90
N THR A 16 -13.56 16.09 19.29
CA THR A 16 -13.44 15.59 20.66
C THR A 16 -12.05 15.93 21.22
N GLY A 17 -12.02 16.73 22.30
CA GLY A 17 -10.80 17.01 23.07
C GLY A 17 -9.79 18.00 22.47
N GLY A 18 -10.20 18.90 21.57
CA GLY A 18 -9.38 20.07 21.21
C GLY A 18 -8.08 19.73 20.49
N VAL A 19 -8.12 18.69 19.65
CA VAL A 19 -6.97 18.08 18.97
C VAL A 19 -6.17 19.11 18.16
N SER A 20 -5.07 19.57 18.75
CA SER A 20 -4.08 20.42 18.10
C SER A 20 -2.68 20.20 18.69
N ILE A 21 -1.67 20.47 17.86
CA ILE A 21 -0.26 20.40 18.22
C ILE A 21 0.52 21.42 17.38
N THR A 22 1.59 21.98 17.94
CA THR A 22 2.47 22.90 17.21
C THR A 22 3.24 22.14 16.14
N ALA A 23 3.37 22.74 14.95
CA ALA A 23 3.95 22.05 13.80
C ALA A 23 5.42 21.67 14.01
N PRO A 24 6.31 22.56 14.50
CA PRO A 24 7.72 22.22 14.71
C PRO A 24 7.91 21.05 15.68
N VAL A 25 7.08 20.98 16.72
CA VAL A 25 7.15 19.92 17.74
C VAL A 25 6.71 18.57 17.18
N ALA A 26 5.61 18.55 16.42
CA ALA A 26 5.13 17.32 15.78
C ALA A 26 6.08 16.83 14.69
N GLU A 27 6.61 17.76 13.88
CA GLU A 27 7.56 17.44 12.81
C GLU A 27 8.86 16.87 13.37
N GLN A 28 9.46 17.52 14.39
CA GLN A 28 10.67 17.01 15.02
C GLN A 28 10.47 15.61 15.59
N PHE A 29 9.35 15.37 16.29
CA PHE A 29 9.06 14.05 16.84
C PHE A 29 8.97 12.96 15.76
N VAL A 30 8.33 13.25 14.61
CA VAL A 30 8.24 12.29 13.50
C VAL A 30 9.61 12.03 12.87
N VAL A 31 10.48 13.05 12.80
CA VAL A 31 11.86 12.88 12.31
C VAL A 31 12.69 12.04 13.26
N ASP A 32 12.64 12.33 14.56
CA ASP A 32 13.38 11.56 15.58
C ASP A 32 12.92 10.10 15.58
N TRP A 33 11.60 9.87 15.56
CA TRP A 33 11.01 8.54 15.43
C TRP A 33 11.46 7.83 14.16
N LEU A 34 11.57 8.53 13.03
CA LEU A 34 12.02 7.95 11.76
C LEU A 34 13.46 7.42 11.90
N PHE A 35 14.38 8.22 12.42
CA PHE A 35 15.76 7.79 12.59
C PHE A 35 15.91 6.67 13.62
N GLU A 36 15.12 6.69 14.70
CA GLU A 36 15.04 5.58 15.67
C GLU A 36 14.51 4.30 15.00
N PHE A 37 13.45 4.41 14.20
CA PHE A 37 12.87 3.27 13.48
C PHE A 37 13.90 2.61 12.57
N PHE A 38 14.66 3.41 11.82
CA PHE A 38 15.70 2.92 10.90
C PHE A 38 16.94 2.36 11.58
N SER A 39 17.28 2.84 12.78
CA SER A 39 18.44 2.36 13.54
C SER A 39 18.14 1.13 14.40
N SER A 40 16.92 0.60 14.34
CA SER A 40 16.46 -0.52 15.14
C SER A 40 16.08 -1.73 14.29
N ASP A 41 16.01 -2.91 14.91
CA ASP A 41 15.50 -4.16 14.30
C ASP A 41 14.06 -4.04 13.77
N ARG A 42 13.36 -2.94 14.08
CA ARG A 42 11.99 -2.66 13.63
C ARG A 42 11.93 -2.45 12.12
N LEU A 43 12.97 -1.90 11.51
CA LEU A 43 13.06 -1.78 10.05
C LEU A 43 13.13 -3.15 9.38
N ASP A 44 13.98 -4.05 9.89
CA ASP A 44 14.11 -5.40 9.34
C ASP A 44 12.85 -6.24 9.56
N ALA A 45 12.19 -6.08 10.71
CA ALA A 45 10.89 -6.71 10.96
C ALA A 45 9.80 -6.16 10.01
N HIS A 46 9.79 -4.85 9.75
CA HIS A 46 8.87 -4.22 8.81
C HIS A 46 9.12 -4.68 7.37
N ASN A 47 10.37 -4.67 6.91
CA ASN A 47 10.75 -5.14 5.58
C ASN A 47 10.35 -6.60 5.37
N ARG A 48 10.61 -7.48 6.36
CA ARG A 48 10.14 -8.88 6.30
C ARG A 48 8.63 -9.01 6.21
N LYS A 49 7.88 -8.16 6.93
CA LYS A 49 6.42 -8.16 6.88
C LYS A 49 5.89 -7.69 5.53
N VAL A 50 6.50 -6.65 4.95
CA VAL A 50 6.16 -6.15 3.60
C VAL A 50 6.46 -7.21 2.55
N GLU A 51 7.64 -7.83 2.60
CA GLU A 51 8.03 -8.92 1.71
C GLU A 51 7.05 -10.10 1.81
N SER A 52 6.72 -10.53 3.03
CA SER A 52 5.76 -11.62 3.24
C SER A 52 4.36 -11.31 2.70
N ALA A 53 3.90 -10.06 2.83
CA ALA A 53 2.62 -9.65 2.27
C ALA A 53 2.65 -9.65 0.74
N ASN A 54 3.75 -9.18 0.14
CA ASN A 54 3.94 -9.21 -1.30
C ASN A 54 4.00 -10.65 -1.85
N VAL A 55 4.75 -11.55 -1.20
CA VAL A 55 4.78 -12.98 -1.56
C VAL A 55 3.39 -13.59 -1.50
N ALA A 56 2.59 -13.25 -0.48
CA ALA A 56 1.21 -13.70 -0.39
C ALA A 56 0.31 -13.12 -1.50
N ALA A 57 0.48 -11.85 -1.85
CA ALA A 57 -0.26 -11.19 -2.92
C ALA A 57 0.07 -11.80 -4.30
N VAL A 58 1.35 -11.98 -4.61
CA VAL A 58 1.81 -12.67 -5.83
C VAL A 58 1.28 -14.10 -5.87
N GLY A 59 1.38 -14.84 -4.76
CA GLY A 59 0.87 -16.21 -4.66
C GLY A 59 -0.64 -16.32 -4.90
N ARG A 60 -1.43 -15.33 -4.45
CA ARG A 60 -2.86 -15.24 -4.77
C ARG A 60 -3.09 -15.06 -6.28
N VAL A 61 -2.40 -14.10 -6.89
CA VAL A 61 -2.55 -13.82 -8.33
C VAL A 61 -2.11 -15.03 -9.18
N ASP A 62 -1.04 -15.71 -8.81
CA ASP A 62 -0.57 -16.93 -9.47
C ASP A 62 -1.60 -18.08 -9.38
N ALA A 63 -2.27 -18.21 -8.24
CA ALA A 63 -3.34 -19.19 -8.07
C ALA A 63 -4.57 -18.85 -8.95
N GLU A 64 -4.97 -17.58 -9.00
CA GLU A 64 -6.06 -17.11 -9.87
C GLU A 64 -5.75 -17.29 -11.36
N LEU A 65 -4.50 -17.05 -11.77
CA LEU A 65 -4.02 -17.31 -13.13
C LEU A 65 -4.10 -18.79 -13.49
N THR A 66 -3.76 -19.68 -12.55
CA THR A 66 -3.84 -21.13 -12.77
C THR A 66 -5.29 -21.56 -12.99
N VAL A 67 -6.22 -21.11 -12.14
CA VAL A 67 -7.66 -21.39 -12.29
C VAL A 67 -8.21 -20.85 -13.61
N ALA A 68 -7.87 -19.61 -13.97
CA ALA A 68 -8.31 -19.02 -15.23
C ALA A 68 -7.73 -19.76 -16.46
N GLY A 69 -6.49 -20.25 -16.36
CA GLY A 69 -5.87 -21.10 -17.39
C GLY A 69 -6.61 -22.43 -17.57
N GLU A 70 -6.91 -23.13 -16.47
CA GLU A 70 -7.69 -24.37 -16.50
C GLU A 70 -9.10 -24.15 -17.08
N GLU A 71 -9.75 -23.04 -16.73
CA GLU A 71 -11.05 -22.66 -17.30
C GLU A 71 -10.96 -22.42 -18.82
N LEU A 72 -9.93 -21.69 -19.26
CA LEU A 72 -9.70 -21.42 -20.68
C LEU A 72 -9.49 -22.71 -21.48
N ASP A 73 -8.68 -23.63 -20.98
CA ASP A 73 -8.43 -24.93 -21.61
C ASP A 73 -9.71 -25.78 -21.70
N ALA A 74 -10.52 -25.80 -20.63
CA ALA A 74 -11.80 -26.48 -20.63
C ALA A 74 -12.78 -25.87 -21.65
N LEU A 75 -12.81 -24.54 -21.78
CA LEU A 75 -13.64 -23.85 -22.77
C LEU A 75 -13.18 -24.12 -24.21
N HIS A 76 -11.88 -24.15 -24.47
CA HIS A 76 -11.34 -24.55 -25.78
C HIS A 76 -11.71 -25.99 -26.13
N GLY A 77 -11.60 -26.93 -25.18
CA GLY A 77 -12.03 -28.32 -25.37
C GLY A 77 -13.52 -28.42 -25.73
N ARG A 78 -14.37 -27.61 -25.06
CA ARG A 78 -15.80 -27.53 -25.39
C ARG A 78 -16.04 -26.91 -26.76
N ALA A 79 -15.38 -25.81 -27.11
CA ALA A 79 -15.53 -25.15 -28.40
C ALA A 79 -15.19 -26.08 -29.57
N ALA A 80 -14.14 -26.89 -29.44
CA ALA A 80 -13.71 -27.85 -30.47
C ALA A 80 -14.78 -28.92 -30.79
N SER A 81 -15.67 -29.22 -29.83
CA SER A 81 -16.76 -30.19 -30.01
C SER A 81 -18.04 -29.58 -30.62
N LEU A 82 -18.09 -28.26 -30.79
CA LEU A 82 -19.29 -27.54 -31.26
C LEU A 82 -19.22 -27.23 -32.75
N THR A 83 -20.39 -27.23 -33.39
CA THR A 83 -20.51 -26.77 -34.77
C THR A 83 -20.20 -25.27 -34.86
N VAL A 84 -19.20 -24.93 -35.67
CA VAL A 84 -18.78 -23.55 -35.92
C VAL A 84 -19.95 -22.72 -36.42
N GLY A 85 -20.14 -21.53 -35.83
CA GLY A 85 -21.22 -20.60 -36.18
C GLY A 85 -22.56 -20.89 -35.49
N SER A 86 -22.68 -21.98 -34.72
CA SER A 86 -23.85 -22.20 -33.86
C SER A 86 -23.92 -21.17 -32.72
N GLY A 87 -25.13 -20.89 -32.23
CA GLY A 87 -25.32 -19.96 -31.10
C GLY A 87 -24.55 -20.40 -29.84
N LEU A 88 -24.45 -21.71 -29.60
CA LEU A 88 -23.66 -22.25 -28.48
C LEU A 88 -22.16 -22.06 -28.70
N HIS A 89 -21.65 -22.24 -29.93
CA HIS A 89 -20.27 -21.93 -30.27
C HIS A 89 -19.96 -20.44 -30.02
N GLN A 90 -20.84 -19.53 -30.43
CA GLN A 90 -20.67 -18.09 -30.19
C GLN A 90 -20.65 -17.74 -28.69
N ILE A 91 -21.51 -18.37 -27.88
CA ILE A 91 -21.51 -18.18 -26.42
C ILE A 91 -20.17 -18.63 -25.83
N VAL A 92 -19.68 -19.82 -26.20
CA VAL A 92 -18.40 -20.33 -25.70
C VAL A 92 -17.24 -19.45 -26.15
N THR A 93 -17.23 -18.96 -27.40
CA THR A 93 -16.23 -17.99 -27.86
C THR A 93 -16.27 -16.69 -27.05
N GLY A 94 -17.46 -16.19 -26.70
CA GLY A 94 -17.59 -15.01 -25.83
C GLY A 94 -17.07 -15.25 -24.41
N MET A 95 -17.26 -16.45 -23.86
CA MET A 95 -16.69 -16.84 -22.56
C MET A 95 -15.16 -16.91 -22.62
N ILE A 96 -14.61 -17.53 -23.68
CA ILE A 96 -13.16 -17.58 -23.93
C ILE A 96 -12.56 -16.17 -23.93
N ALA A 97 -13.17 -15.23 -24.67
CA ALA A 97 -12.69 -13.86 -24.74
C ALA A 97 -12.68 -13.16 -23.36
N ARG A 98 -13.71 -13.39 -22.55
CA ARG A 98 -13.77 -12.84 -21.19
C ARG A 98 -12.70 -13.43 -20.26
N VAL A 99 -12.47 -14.74 -20.32
CA VAL A 99 -11.42 -15.39 -19.52
C VAL A 99 -10.03 -14.89 -19.95
N GLN A 100 -9.80 -14.72 -21.26
CA GLN A 100 -8.55 -14.15 -21.79
C GLN A 100 -8.32 -12.71 -21.31
N GLU A 101 -9.36 -11.87 -21.29
CA GLU A 101 -9.28 -10.52 -20.72
C GLU A 101 -8.96 -10.56 -19.21
N GLY A 102 -9.58 -11.47 -18.46
CA GLY A 102 -9.27 -11.71 -17.05
C GLY A 102 -7.80 -12.09 -16.82
N ILE A 103 -7.27 -13.02 -17.63
CA ILE A 103 -5.86 -13.43 -17.58
C ILE A 103 -4.93 -12.26 -17.90
N ALA A 104 -5.26 -11.41 -18.88
CA ALA A 104 -4.46 -10.23 -19.19
C ALA A 104 -4.38 -9.27 -18.01
N ASN A 105 -5.52 -8.97 -17.37
CA ASN A 105 -5.58 -8.11 -16.19
C ASN A 105 -4.77 -8.68 -15.01
N LEU A 106 -4.87 -9.99 -14.75
CA LEU A 106 -4.10 -10.65 -13.70
C LEU A 106 -2.59 -10.64 -13.98
N ASN A 107 -2.17 -10.76 -15.25
CA ASN A 107 -0.77 -10.62 -15.61
C ASN A 107 -0.26 -9.19 -15.39
N ASP A 108 -1.05 -8.17 -15.75
CA ASP A 108 -0.69 -6.77 -15.48
C ASP A 108 -0.56 -6.50 -13.97
N GLU A 109 -1.49 -7.03 -13.17
CA GLU A 109 -1.44 -6.96 -11.71
C GLU A 109 -0.18 -7.63 -11.15
N ARG A 110 0.16 -8.82 -11.64
CA ARG A 110 1.38 -9.55 -11.27
C ARG A 110 2.66 -8.78 -11.62
N VAL A 111 2.69 -8.13 -12.78
CA VAL A 111 3.81 -7.28 -13.20
C VAL A 111 3.93 -6.06 -12.30
N ALA A 112 2.81 -5.41 -11.95
CA ALA A 112 2.81 -4.27 -11.04
C ALA A 112 3.36 -4.65 -9.66
N LEU A 113 2.93 -5.79 -9.10
CA LEU A 113 3.43 -6.34 -7.83
C LEU A 113 4.92 -6.68 -7.86
N THR A 114 5.51 -6.93 -9.02
CA THR A 114 6.95 -7.30 -9.14
C THR A 114 7.86 -6.12 -9.49
N VAL A 115 7.37 -5.09 -10.18
CA VAL A 115 8.17 -3.94 -10.65
C VAL A 115 8.26 -2.81 -9.60
N GLU A 116 7.26 -2.64 -8.73
CA GLU A 116 7.21 -1.52 -7.76
C GLU A 116 7.92 -1.77 -6.42
N HIS A 117 9.04 -2.49 -6.41
CA HIS A 117 9.84 -2.66 -5.18
C HIS A 117 11.06 -1.75 -5.21
N PRO A 118 10.96 -0.48 -4.78
CA PRO A 118 12.14 0.34 -4.57
C PRO A 118 13.07 -0.37 -3.58
N ALA A 119 14.37 -0.37 -3.86
CA ALA A 119 15.37 -1.00 -3.02
C ALA A 119 15.13 -0.62 -1.54
N PRO A 120 15.19 -1.59 -0.60
CA PRO A 120 14.88 -1.34 0.80
C PRO A 120 15.68 -0.13 1.31
N LEU A 121 14.97 0.83 1.87
CA LEU A 121 15.56 2.05 2.40
C LEU A 121 16.36 1.64 3.64
N THR A 122 17.67 1.92 3.68
CA THR A 122 18.54 1.62 4.83
C THR A 122 18.79 2.85 5.68
N HIS A 123 19.20 2.67 6.95
CA HIS A 123 19.52 3.78 7.84
C HIS A 123 20.62 4.68 7.25
N GLU A 124 21.70 4.07 6.76
CA GLU A 124 22.84 4.78 6.17
C GLU A 124 22.42 5.60 4.94
N ARG A 125 21.60 5.02 4.05
CA ARG A 125 21.06 5.74 2.89
C ARG A 125 20.18 6.90 3.32
N LEU A 126 19.31 6.70 4.31
CA LEU A 126 18.43 7.74 4.82
C LEU A 126 19.25 8.91 5.37
N VAL A 127 20.22 8.64 6.25
CA VAL A 127 21.10 9.67 6.84
C VAL A 127 21.84 10.46 5.74
N ALA A 128 22.39 9.77 4.74
CA ALA A 128 23.15 10.40 3.67
C ALA A 128 22.33 11.39 2.81
N VAL A 129 21.04 11.11 2.60
CA VAL A 129 20.20 11.93 1.70
C VAL A 129 19.26 12.87 2.44
N TRP A 130 18.92 12.63 3.72
CA TRP A 130 17.84 13.34 4.41
C TRP A 130 18.01 14.87 4.41
N THR A 131 19.23 15.36 4.61
CA THR A 131 19.55 16.79 4.64
C THR A 131 19.43 17.45 3.27
N THR A 132 19.64 16.70 2.18
CA THR A 132 19.58 17.19 0.79
C THR A 132 18.19 17.05 0.17
N LEU A 133 17.33 16.19 0.74
CA LEU A 133 15.94 16.05 0.30
C LEU A 133 15.14 17.35 0.52
N ASN A 134 14.40 17.75 -0.51
CA ASN A 134 13.39 18.78 -0.39
C ASN A 134 12.16 18.27 0.40
N ASN A 135 11.24 19.19 0.74
CA ASN A 135 10.04 18.85 1.53
C ASN A 135 9.13 17.82 0.87
N GLU A 136 9.07 17.78 -0.47
CA GLU A 136 8.25 16.82 -1.20
C GLU A 136 8.85 15.42 -1.12
N SER A 137 10.15 15.29 -1.38
CA SER A 137 10.87 14.03 -1.26
C SER A 137 10.82 13.46 0.16
N ARG A 138 10.99 14.31 1.19
CA ARG A 138 10.83 13.88 2.60
C ARG A 138 9.43 13.34 2.88
N ARG A 139 8.39 13.98 2.34
CA ARG A 139 7.00 13.49 2.46
C ARG A 139 6.81 12.17 1.74
N THR A 140 7.41 11.97 0.58
CA THR A 140 7.34 10.70 -0.15
C THR A 140 7.96 9.57 0.65
N VAL A 141 9.16 9.78 1.22
CA VAL A 141 9.81 8.79 2.11
C VAL A 141 8.91 8.45 3.30
N LEU A 142 8.35 9.46 3.97
CA LEU A 142 7.45 9.23 5.10
C LEU A 142 6.20 8.44 4.70
N ARG A 143 5.61 8.68 3.52
CA ARG A 143 4.40 7.97 3.04
C ARG A 143 4.64 6.51 2.68
N GLN A 144 5.87 6.14 2.36
CA GLN A 144 6.24 4.74 2.12
C GLN A 144 6.11 3.91 3.41
N LEU A 145 6.40 4.52 4.57
CA LEU A 145 6.43 3.83 5.86
C LEU A 145 5.20 4.10 6.73
N ILE A 146 4.72 5.33 6.74
CA ILE A 146 3.65 5.81 7.61
C ILE A 146 2.35 5.83 6.80
N GLN A 147 1.37 5.08 7.25
CA GLN A 147 0.01 5.12 6.70
C GLN A 147 -0.72 6.38 7.17
N HIS A 148 -0.71 6.62 8.48
CA HIS A 148 -1.27 7.81 9.10
C HIS A 148 -0.65 8.03 10.49
N ILE A 149 -0.90 9.21 11.06
CA ILE A 149 -0.47 9.57 12.42
C ILE A 149 -1.70 10.02 13.17
N ASP A 150 -2.03 9.30 14.23
CA ASP A 150 -3.11 9.67 15.13
C ASP A 150 -2.61 10.68 16.15
N LEU A 151 -3.45 11.68 16.43
CA LEU A 151 -3.19 12.66 17.47
C LEU A 151 -4.26 12.56 18.55
N ALA A 152 -3.86 12.10 19.73
CA ALA A 152 -4.71 12.03 20.90
C ALA A 152 -5.03 13.44 21.45
N PRO A 153 -6.25 13.64 22.00
CA PRO A 153 -6.64 14.87 22.66
C PRO A 153 -5.85 15.11 23.96
N GLY A 154 -5.87 16.35 24.44
CA GLY A 154 -5.27 16.72 25.73
C GLY A 154 -3.93 17.46 25.65
N ARG A 155 -3.31 17.64 26.82
CA ARG A 155 -1.97 18.25 26.99
C ARG A 155 -0.99 17.14 27.35
N GLY A 156 0.24 17.21 26.85
CA GLY A 156 1.23 16.17 27.09
C GLY A 156 2.38 16.27 26.09
N ARG A 157 3.37 15.39 26.27
CA ARG A 157 4.52 15.30 25.38
C ARG A 157 4.10 14.71 24.03
N PRO A 158 4.83 14.98 22.93
CA PRO A 158 4.51 14.40 21.62
C PRO A 158 4.43 12.88 21.65
N ALA A 159 5.35 12.21 22.35
CA ALA A 159 5.39 10.75 22.49
C ALA A 159 4.13 10.14 23.13
N GLU A 160 3.42 10.90 23.98
CA GLU A 160 2.20 10.45 24.66
C GLU A 160 0.96 10.66 23.79
N ARG A 161 1.09 11.47 22.73
CA ARG A 161 -0.06 11.99 21.97
C ARG A 161 -0.04 11.62 20.50
N LEU A 162 1.13 11.45 19.91
CA LEU A 162 1.31 11.07 18.52
C LEU A 162 1.54 9.57 18.44
N ASN A 163 0.60 8.87 17.81
CA ASN A 163 0.74 7.46 17.48
C ASN A 163 0.98 7.31 15.97
N ILE A 164 2.13 6.78 15.60
CA ILE A 164 2.52 6.62 14.19
C ILE A 164 2.11 5.22 13.75
N VAL A 165 1.17 5.17 12.80
CA VAL A 165 0.64 3.92 12.25
C VAL A 165 1.39 3.59 10.97
N LEU A 166 2.08 2.45 10.99
CA LEU A 166 2.86 1.97 9.85
C LEU A 166 1.97 1.43 8.74
N ARG A 167 2.41 1.60 7.50
CA ARG A 167 1.84 0.92 6.35
C ARG A 167 2.17 -0.57 6.45
N SER A 168 1.18 -1.41 6.70
CA SER A 168 1.31 -2.85 6.41
C SER A 168 1.27 -3.03 4.90
N GLY A 169 2.21 -3.80 4.34
CA GLY A 169 2.14 -4.21 2.92
C GLY A 169 0.73 -4.72 2.63
N GLN A 170 0.06 -4.06 1.69
CA GLN A 170 -1.24 -4.45 1.16
C GLN A 170 -1.02 -5.11 -0.18
#